data_AF-G3ECL6-F1
#
_entry.id   AF-G3ECL6-F1
#
_cell.length_a   1.000
_cell.length_b   1.000
_cell.length_c   1.000
_cell.angle_alpha   90.00
_cell.angle_beta   90.00
_cell.angle_gamma   90.00
#
_symmetry.space_group_name_H-M   'P 1'
#
loop_
_entity.id
_entity.type
_entity.pdbx_description
1 polymer ?
#
loop_
_entity_poly.entity_id
_entity_poly.type
_entity_poly.pdbx_seq_one_letter_code
_entity_poly.pdbx_strand_id
1 'polypeptide(L)'
;VAEEFFTSLNLSAMPQTFWDKSILEKPNGRDLVCHASAWDFYDSNDFRIKQCTSVNFMDFITAHHEMGHIQYFLQYKDQPFIYREGANEGFHEAIGDTIALSVSTPKHLHKIGLLPKTSRTYEADINYLYKIGLDKIVFLPFGYLMDLWRWNVFKGITTEDQYNCDWWKLKYSYQGIEPPVTRTENDFDPGSKYHIVGSVPYIRYFVSFIVQFQFHQALCEKAGQFDPKNPTSKPLHECDIYQSTNAGNAFKEMLKLGSSKPWFDAMELLTGQREMDAGPLLNYFSPLYEWLQNENKRTGEHLGWETNKKICLKKGETSQP
;
A
#
# COMPACT_ATOMS: atom_id res chain seq x y z
N VAL A 1 -16.75 12.59 -1.87
CA VAL A 1 -16.13 11.54 -2.72
C VAL A 1 -15.63 10.36 -1.90
N ALA A 2 -14.61 10.49 -1.05
CA ALA A 2 -14.14 9.35 -0.25
C ALA A 2 -15.22 8.74 0.66
N GLU A 3 -15.91 9.56 1.48
CA GLU A 3 -17.00 9.07 2.34
C GLU A 3 -18.15 8.43 1.53
N GLU A 4 -18.46 9.02 0.38
CA GLU A 4 -19.47 8.51 -0.55
C GLU A 4 -19.09 7.12 -1.07
N PHE A 5 -17.80 6.89 -1.37
CA PHE A 5 -17.33 5.56 -1.77
C PHE A 5 -17.65 4.53 -0.70
N PHE A 6 -17.27 4.78 0.55
CA PHE A 6 -17.53 3.85 1.65
C PHE A 6 -19.02 3.66 1.94
N THR A 7 -19.80 4.73 1.97
CA THR A 7 -21.26 4.64 2.21
C THR A 7 -21.98 3.93 1.06
N SER A 8 -21.50 4.04 -0.18
CA SER A 8 -22.03 3.26 -1.32
C SER A 8 -21.86 1.75 -1.14
N LEU A 9 -20.88 1.32 -0.33
CA LEU A 9 -20.63 -0.07 0.03
C LEU A 9 -21.47 -0.51 1.24
N ASN A 10 -22.41 0.29 1.74
CA ASN A 10 -23.14 0.01 2.99
C ASN A 10 -22.22 -0.03 4.23
N LEU A 11 -21.11 0.71 4.20
CA LEU A 11 -20.26 0.97 5.37
C LEU A 11 -20.70 2.26 6.09
N SER A 12 -20.12 2.52 7.27
CA SER A 12 -20.55 3.62 8.14
C SER A 12 -20.24 4.99 7.53
N ALA A 13 -21.13 5.98 7.66
CA ALA A 13 -20.74 7.37 7.41
C ALA A 13 -19.71 7.85 8.45
N MET A 14 -18.92 8.88 8.13
CA MET A 14 -18.02 9.48 9.10
C MET A 14 -18.85 10.21 10.17
N PRO A 15 -18.52 10.08 11.47
CA PRO A 15 -19.22 10.79 12.52
C PRO A 15 -18.96 12.30 12.43
N GLN A 16 -19.86 13.13 12.96
CA GLN A 16 -19.68 14.60 12.93
C GLN A 16 -18.35 15.04 13.60
N THR A 17 -17.94 14.35 14.66
CA THR A 17 -16.67 14.57 15.36
C THR A 17 -15.44 14.45 14.44
N PHE A 18 -15.50 13.59 13.42
CA PHE A 18 -14.44 13.46 12.43
C PHE A 18 -14.27 14.76 11.63
N TRP A 19 -15.36 15.34 11.14
CA TRP A 19 -15.32 16.57 10.34
C TRP A 19 -14.94 17.78 11.18
N ASP A 20 -15.44 17.86 12.42
CA ASP A 20 -15.21 19.00 13.30
C ASP A 20 -13.75 19.07 13.80
N LYS A 21 -13.08 17.92 13.95
CA LYS A 21 -11.79 17.83 14.67
C LYS A 21 -10.61 17.36 13.81
N SER A 22 -10.83 16.86 12.60
CA SER A 22 -9.74 16.47 11.69
C SER A 22 -8.99 17.68 11.14
N ILE A 23 -7.72 17.49 10.82
CA ILE A 23 -6.89 18.48 10.12
C ILE A 23 -6.77 17.97 8.68
N LEU A 24 -7.58 18.54 7.79
CA LEU A 24 -7.65 18.12 6.37
C LEU A 24 -6.87 19.05 5.43
N GLU A 25 -6.42 20.20 5.93
CA GLU A 25 -5.58 21.16 5.22
C GLU A 25 -4.44 21.62 6.13
N LYS A 26 -3.33 22.06 5.54
CA LYS A 26 -2.20 22.56 6.33
C LYS A 26 -2.58 23.89 7.02
N PRO A 27 -2.59 23.96 8.36
CA PRO A 27 -2.87 25.19 9.09
C PRO A 27 -1.75 26.22 8.88
N ASN A 28 -2.12 27.50 8.77
CA ASN A 28 -1.17 28.60 8.69
C ASN A 28 -0.53 28.89 10.05
N GLY A 29 0.76 29.24 10.05
CA GLY A 29 1.45 29.80 11.22
C GLY A 29 1.80 28.82 12.35
N ARG A 30 1.78 27.49 12.10
CA ARG A 30 2.29 26.50 13.04
C ARG A 30 2.99 25.33 12.33
N ASP A 31 4.00 24.79 12.99
CA ASP A 31 4.66 23.56 12.54
C ASP A 31 3.84 22.33 12.96
N LEU A 32 3.79 21.34 12.07
CA LEU A 32 3.17 20.04 12.33
C LEU A 32 3.78 18.96 11.42
N VAL A 33 3.64 17.71 11.84
CA VAL A 33 3.96 16.56 11.00
C VAL A 33 2.90 16.44 9.90
N CYS A 34 3.27 16.74 8.65
CA CYS A 34 2.38 16.68 7.50
C CYS A 34 2.19 15.27 6.91
N HIS A 35 2.99 14.27 7.34
CA HIS A 35 2.75 12.89 6.94
C HIS A 35 1.33 12.48 7.38
N ALA A 36 0.56 11.93 6.44
CA ALA A 36 -0.82 11.52 6.67
C ALA A 36 -0.90 10.47 7.80
N SER A 37 -2.00 10.49 8.52
CA SER A 37 -2.24 9.58 9.65
C SER A 37 -3.71 9.63 10.05
N ALA A 38 -4.27 8.48 10.36
CA ALA A 38 -5.58 8.29 10.96
C ALA A 38 -5.44 7.95 12.45
N TRP A 39 -6.39 8.42 13.26
CA TRP A 39 -6.34 8.36 14.71
C TRP A 39 -7.65 7.83 15.28
N ASP A 40 -7.57 6.78 16.09
CA ASP A 40 -8.62 6.31 17.00
C ASP A 40 -8.31 6.82 18.42
N PHE A 41 -9.28 7.49 19.05
CA PHE A 41 -9.16 7.98 20.44
C PHE A 41 -9.68 6.97 21.47
N TYR A 42 -10.10 5.78 21.03
CA TYR A 42 -10.51 4.64 21.85
C TYR A 42 -11.74 4.89 22.74
N ASP A 43 -12.50 5.95 22.50
CA ASP A 43 -13.74 6.28 23.22
C ASP A 43 -15.02 5.86 22.46
N SER A 44 -14.86 5.12 21.36
CA SER A 44 -15.91 4.65 20.44
C SER A 44 -16.67 5.77 19.70
N ASN A 45 -16.21 7.03 19.78
CA ASN A 45 -16.90 8.22 19.25
C ASN A 45 -15.99 9.18 18.45
N ASP A 46 -14.70 9.29 18.79
CA ASP A 46 -13.78 10.29 18.25
C ASP A 46 -12.70 9.63 17.38
N PHE A 47 -12.77 9.90 16.07
CA PHE A 47 -11.87 9.38 15.05
C PHE A 47 -11.45 10.53 14.15
N ARG A 48 -10.17 10.64 13.79
CA ARG A 48 -9.66 11.82 13.07
C ARG A 48 -8.61 11.49 12.04
N ILE A 49 -8.53 12.30 11.00
CA ILE A 49 -7.39 12.34 10.07
C ILE A 49 -6.57 13.60 10.31
N LYS A 50 -5.26 13.47 10.17
CA LYS A 50 -4.33 14.60 10.04
C LYS A 50 -3.53 14.44 8.75
N GLN A 51 -3.93 15.17 7.71
CA GLN A 51 -3.32 15.18 6.39
C GLN A 51 -3.19 16.62 5.87
N CYS A 52 -2.01 17.00 5.39
CA CYS A 52 -1.78 18.28 4.71
C CYS A 52 -2.19 18.17 3.24
N THR A 53 -3.48 17.98 2.97
CA THR A 53 -4.01 17.66 1.65
C THR A 53 -3.80 18.79 0.65
N SER A 54 -3.36 18.44 -0.56
CA SER A 54 -3.35 19.32 -1.73
C SER A 54 -4.25 18.76 -2.84
N VAL A 55 -4.68 19.62 -3.78
CA VAL A 55 -5.57 19.20 -4.87
C VAL A 55 -4.76 18.51 -5.97
N ASN A 56 -4.53 17.21 -5.83
CA ASN A 56 -3.88 16.36 -6.83
C ASN A 56 -4.32 14.89 -6.69
N PHE A 57 -3.97 14.06 -7.68
CA PHE A 57 -4.38 12.65 -7.71
C PHE A 57 -3.76 11.82 -6.57
N MET A 58 -2.54 12.10 -6.15
CA MET A 58 -1.89 11.35 -5.07
C MET A 58 -2.60 11.58 -3.73
N ASP A 59 -2.91 12.82 -3.41
CA ASP A 59 -3.64 13.17 -2.19
C ASP A 59 -5.10 12.69 -2.25
N PHE A 60 -5.70 12.63 -3.43
CA PHE A 60 -7.02 12.02 -3.64
C PHE A 60 -7.02 10.53 -3.27
N ILE A 61 -6.01 9.77 -3.70
CA ILE A 61 -5.86 8.36 -3.32
C ILE A 61 -5.54 8.23 -1.82
N THR A 62 -4.63 9.07 -1.30
CA THR A 62 -4.26 9.09 0.12
C THR A 62 -5.48 9.34 1.02
N ALA A 63 -6.39 10.24 0.63
CA ALA A 63 -7.62 10.48 1.38
C ALA A 63 -8.52 9.24 1.48
N HIS A 64 -8.56 8.38 0.45
CA HIS A 64 -9.27 7.10 0.51
C HIS A 64 -8.54 6.09 1.40
N HIS A 65 -7.20 6.06 1.32
CA HIS A 65 -6.37 5.21 2.16
C HIS A 65 -6.61 5.50 3.65
N GLU A 66 -6.45 6.76 4.06
CA GLU A 66 -6.61 7.19 5.46
C GLU A 66 -8.05 7.02 5.95
N MET A 67 -9.06 7.28 5.10
CA MET A 67 -10.45 7.02 5.46
C MET A 67 -10.77 5.53 5.58
N GLY A 68 -9.98 4.66 4.92
CA GLY A 68 -10.00 3.22 5.13
C GLY A 68 -9.61 2.83 6.55
N HIS A 69 -8.59 3.47 7.13
CA HIS A 69 -8.26 3.30 8.54
C HIS A 69 -9.40 3.74 9.46
N ILE A 70 -10.00 4.92 9.20
CA ILE A 70 -11.16 5.39 9.96
C ILE A 70 -12.33 4.40 9.87
N GLN A 71 -12.58 3.81 8.71
CA GLN A 71 -13.58 2.76 8.59
C GLN A 71 -13.27 1.55 9.43
N TYR A 72 -12.01 1.11 9.46
CA TYR A 72 -11.64 -0.02 10.30
C TYR A 72 -11.91 0.28 11.77
N PHE A 73 -11.51 1.47 12.24
CA PHE A 73 -11.83 1.96 13.59
C PHE A 73 -13.33 1.90 13.88
N LEU A 74 -14.15 2.44 12.96
CA LEU A 74 -15.60 2.44 13.09
C LEU A 74 -16.21 1.03 13.14
N GLN A 75 -15.63 0.04 12.47
CA GLN A 75 -16.19 -1.31 12.45
C GLN A 75 -15.87 -2.12 13.71
N TYR A 76 -14.70 -1.94 14.32
CA TYR A 76 -14.33 -2.65 15.55
C TYR A 76 -14.51 -1.84 16.83
N LYS A 77 -15.04 -0.61 16.77
CA LYS A 77 -15.19 0.29 17.93
C LYS A 77 -15.99 -0.29 19.10
N ASP A 78 -16.78 -1.34 18.87
CA ASP A 78 -17.60 -2.02 19.89
C ASP A 78 -16.90 -3.26 20.48
N GLN A 79 -15.72 -3.64 19.98
CA GLN A 79 -14.88 -4.68 20.56
C GLN A 79 -14.32 -4.24 21.93
N PRO A 80 -13.94 -5.19 22.81
CA PRO A 80 -13.10 -4.90 23.97
C PRO A 80 -11.85 -4.13 23.56
N PHE A 81 -11.38 -3.22 24.41
CA PHE A 81 -10.25 -2.34 24.12
C PHE A 81 -9.03 -3.06 23.52
N ILE A 82 -8.68 -4.23 24.07
CA ILE A 82 -7.53 -5.03 23.61
C ILE A 82 -7.68 -5.61 22.19
N TYR A 83 -8.89 -5.61 21.63
CA TYR A 83 -9.18 -6.09 20.28
C TYR A 83 -9.44 -4.96 19.27
N ARG A 84 -9.31 -3.69 19.69
CA ARG A 84 -9.49 -2.51 18.83
C ARG A 84 -8.21 -2.17 18.06
N GLU A 85 -7.78 -3.11 17.24
CA GLU A 85 -6.65 -2.97 16.32
C GLU A 85 -6.88 -3.89 15.11
N GLY A 86 -6.02 -3.79 14.10
CA GLY A 86 -6.11 -4.68 12.95
C GLY A 86 -5.77 -6.14 13.29
N ALA A 87 -6.30 -7.09 12.52
CA ALA A 87 -6.01 -8.52 12.74
C ALA A 87 -4.50 -8.83 12.70
N ASN A 88 -3.76 -8.08 11.90
CA ASN A 88 -2.32 -7.83 12.05
C ASN A 88 -2.01 -6.43 11.47
N GLU A 89 -0.76 -5.96 11.62
CA GLU A 89 -0.37 -4.63 11.13
C GLU A 89 -0.55 -4.46 9.62
N GLY A 90 -0.32 -5.50 8.82
CA GLY A 90 -0.47 -5.44 7.36
C GLY A 90 -1.92 -5.35 6.90
N PHE A 91 -2.87 -5.93 7.63
CA PHE A 91 -4.30 -5.80 7.36
C PHE A 91 -4.74 -4.35 7.50
N HIS A 92 -4.24 -3.66 8.52
CA HIS A 92 -4.61 -2.27 8.78
C HIS A 92 -4.25 -1.37 7.60
N GLU A 93 -3.04 -1.53 7.06
CA GLU A 93 -2.54 -0.82 5.87
C GLU A 93 -3.24 -1.27 4.57
N ALA A 94 -3.65 -2.54 4.47
CA ALA A 94 -4.27 -3.08 3.26
C ALA A 94 -5.67 -2.56 3.00
N ILE A 95 -6.43 -2.19 4.04
CA ILE A 95 -7.84 -1.81 3.91
C ILE A 95 -8.02 -0.56 3.06
N GLY A 96 -7.28 0.50 3.38
CA GLY A 96 -7.28 1.73 2.61
C GLY A 96 -6.81 1.51 1.17
N ASP A 97 -5.77 0.71 1.01
CA ASP A 97 -5.18 0.40 -0.29
C ASP A 97 -6.08 -0.46 -1.19
N THR A 98 -6.83 -1.41 -0.62
CA THR A 98 -7.81 -2.21 -1.36
C THR A 98 -8.90 -1.32 -1.97
N ILE A 99 -9.31 -0.27 -1.26
CA ILE A 99 -10.27 0.72 -1.75
C ILE A 99 -9.64 1.58 -2.84
N ALA A 100 -8.39 2.02 -2.62
CA ALA A 100 -7.63 2.79 -3.59
C ALA A 100 -7.53 2.09 -4.96
N LEU A 101 -7.40 0.76 -5.00
CA LEU A 101 -7.35 -0.02 -6.24
C LEU A 101 -8.62 0.13 -7.11
N SER A 102 -9.80 0.24 -6.52
CA SER A 102 -11.04 0.51 -7.28
C SER A 102 -11.15 1.99 -7.67
N VAL A 103 -10.79 2.88 -6.75
CA VAL A 103 -10.87 4.34 -6.95
C VAL A 103 -9.94 4.82 -8.05
N SER A 104 -8.76 4.19 -8.20
CA SER A 104 -7.78 4.54 -9.22
C SER A 104 -8.16 4.13 -10.64
N THR A 105 -9.17 3.27 -10.80
CA THR A 105 -9.54 2.76 -12.12
C THR A 105 -10.09 3.87 -13.04
N PRO A 106 -9.77 3.85 -14.34
CA PRO A 106 -10.39 4.76 -15.31
C PRO A 106 -11.92 4.69 -15.28
N LYS A 107 -12.47 3.50 -15.01
CA LYS A 107 -13.90 3.25 -14.84
C LYS A 107 -14.50 4.07 -13.70
N HIS A 108 -13.88 4.04 -12.52
CA HIS A 108 -14.34 4.81 -11.37
C HIS A 108 -14.20 6.31 -11.61
N LEU A 109 -13.02 6.75 -12.06
CA LEU A 109 -12.75 8.17 -12.34
C LEU A 109 -13.73 8.78 -13.35
N HIS A 110 -14.16 8.00 -14.34
CA HIS A 110 -15.20 8.43 -15.27
C HIS A 110 -16.57 8.54 -14.59
N LYS A 111 -16.93 7.56 -13.76
CA LYS A 111 -18.21 7.53 -13.05
C LYS A 111 -18.39 8.72 -12.10
N ILE A 112 -17.31 9.20 -11.50
CA ILE A 112 -17.30 10.40 -10.62
C ILE A 112 -17.00 11.71 -11.36
N GLY A 113 -16.91 11.68 -12.71
CA GLY A 113 -16.75 12.88 -13.53
C GLY A 113 -15.34 13.47 -13.59
N LEU A 114 -14.31 12.79 -13.06
CA LEU A 114 -12.91 13.23 -13.12
C LEU A 114 -12.20 12.82 -14.41
N LEU A 115 -12.74 11.86 -15.16
CA LEU A 115 -12.23 11.43 -16.46
C LEU A 115 -13.32 11.54 -17.55
N PRO A 116 -13.21 12.46 -18.54
CA PRO A 116 -14.28 12.71 -19.50
C PRO A 116 -14.61 11.53 -20.42
N LYS A 117 -13.61 10.73 -20.78
CA LYS A 117 -13.76 9.55 -21.65
C LYS A 117 -12.91 8.42 -21.11
N THR A 118 -13.48 7.22 -21.02
CA THR A 118 -12.70 5.99 -20.84
C THR A 118 -12.28 5.47 -22.22
N SER A 119 -11.00 5.55 -22.57
CA SER A 119 -10.47 4.71 -23.64
C SER A 119 -10.23 3.32 -23.07
N ARG A 120 -10.96 2.31 -23.56
CA ARG A 120 -10.73 0.90 -23.23
C ARG A 120 -9.86 0.25 -24.31
N THR A 121 -8.76 0.91 -24.65
CA THR A 121 -7.81 0.36 -25.62
C THR A 121 -6.71 -0.35 -24.86
N TYR A 122 -6.16 -1.39 -25.47
CA TYR A 122 -5.05 -2.15 -24.91
C TYR A 122 -3.90 -1.23 -24.45
N GLU A 123 -3.55 -0.21 -25.24
CA GLU A 123 -2.49 0.74 -24.91
C GLU A 123 -2.82 1.59 -23.67
N ALA A 124 -4.09 1.95 -23.48
CA ALA A 124 -4.52 2.70 -22.30
C ALA A 124 -4.44 1.84 -21.04
N ASP A 125 -4.81 0.56 -21.14
CA ASP A 125 -4.72 -0.39 -20.03
C ASP A 125 -3.26 -0.67 -19.66
N ILE A 126 -2.37 -0.82 -20.65
CA ILE A 126 -0.93 -0.92 -20.41
C ILE A 126 -0.37 0.34 -19.74
N ASN A 127 -0.74 1.54 -20.19
CA ASN A 127 -0.32 2.79 -19.55
C ASN A 127 -0.79 2.89 -18.09
N TYR A 128 -2.05 2.51 -17.83
CA TYR A 128 -2.60 2.45 -16.48
C TYR A 128 -1.83 1.45 -15.61
N LEU A 129 -1.71 0.21 -16.07
CA LEU A 129 -1.01 -0.85 -15.35
C LEU A 129 0.45 -0.49 -15.10
N TYR A 130 1.14 0.12 -16.07
CA TYR A 130 2.53 0.58 -15.90
C TYR A 130 2.63 1.61 -14.78
N LYS A 131 1.73 2.60 -14.76
CA LYS A 131 1.66 3.61 -13.69
C LYS A 131 1.40 2.97 -12.31
N ILE A 132 0.46 2.03 -12.21
CA ILE A 132 0.20 1.32 -10.95
C ILE A 132 1.37 0.39 -10.58
N GLY A 133 2.06 -0.20 -11.56
CA GLY A 133 3.23 -1.04 -11.36
C GLY A 133 4.41 -0.27 -10.77
N LEU A 134 4.63 0.97 -11.22
CA LEU A 134 5.64 1.87 -10.64
C LEU A 134 5.39 2.19 -9.16
N ASP A 135 4.12 2.15 -8.71
CA ASP A 135 3.76 2.35 -7.31
C ASP A 135 3.80 1.03 -6.52
N LYS A 136 3.15 -0.01 -7.03
CA LYS A 136 2.90 -1.26 -6.27
C LYS A 136 4.02 -2.30 -6.43
N ILE A 137 4.48 -2.57 -7.64
CA ILE A 137 5.51 -3.61 -7.89
C ILE A 137 6.89 -3.11 -7.45
N VAL A 138 7.27 -1.89 -7.81
CA VAL A 138 8.58 -1.31 -7.48
C VAL A 138 8.73 -1.09 -5.97
N PHE A 139 7.63 -0.90 -5.24
CA PHE A 139 7.66 -0.77 -3.79
C PHE A 139 7.98 -2.07 -3.05
N LEU A 140 7.56 -3.25 -3.55
CA LEU A 140 7.70 -4.51 -2.80
C LEU A 140 9.13 -4.81 -2.34
N PRO A 141 10.18 -4.70 -3.18
CA PRO A 141 11.54 -4.92 -2.72
C PRO A 141 12.00 -3.87 -1.70
N PHE A 142 11.55 -2.61 -1.84
CA PHE A 142 11.80 -1.56 -0.85
C PHE A 142 11.13 -1.87 0.50
N GLY A 143 9.85 -2.24 0.48
CA GLY A 143 9.09 -2.62 1.66
C GLY A 143 9.73 -3.78 2.44
N TYR A 144 10.24 -4.78 1.71
CA TYR A 144 10.93 -5.92 2.29
C TYR A 144 12.29 -5.56 2.90
N LEU A 145 13.14 -4.85 2.13
CA LEU A 145 14.53 -4.61 2.55
C LEU A 145 14.64 -3.70 3.77
N MET A 146 13.66 -2.83 4.01
CA MET A 146 13.64 -1.92 5.16
C MET A 146 13.69 -2.70 6.48
N ASP A 147 12.84 -3.71 6.63
CA ASP A 147 12.82 -4.54 7.83
C ASP A 147 13.88 -5.61 7.81
N LEU A 148 14.29 -6.12 6.65
CA LEU A 148 15.45 -6.98 6.55
C LEU A 148 16.71 -6.30 7.12
N TRP A 149 16.95 -5.03 6.77
CA TRP A 149 18.06 -4.26 7.34
C TRP A 149 17.92 -4.13 8.86
N ARG A 150 16.74 -3.72 9.36
CA ARG A 150 16.51 -3.58 10.81
C ARG A 150 16.67 -4.89 11.57
N TRP A 151 16.16 -5.99 11.03
CA TRP A 151 16.32 -7.32 11.64
C TRP A 151 17.77 -7.74 11.67
N ASN A 152 18.56 -7.44 10.63
CA ASN A 152 20.00 -7.72 10.63
C ASN A 152 20.72 -6.89 11.70
N VAL A 153 20.35 -5.62 11.88
CA VAL A 153 20.86 -4.78 12.98
C VAL A 153 20.47 -5.37 14.34
N PHE A 154 19.20 -5.69 14.56
CA PHE A 154 18.72 -6.25 15.84
C PHE A 154 19.32 -7.62 16.18
N LYS A 155 19.67 -8.42 15.16
CA LYS A 155 20.36 -9.71 15.32
C LYS A 155 21.88 -9.57 15.47
N GLY A 156 22.43 -8.37 15.34
CA GLY A 156 23.88 -8.13 15.35
C GLY A 156 24.62 -8.62 14.10
N ILE A 157 23.90 -8.94 13.01
CA ILE A 157 24.48 -9.32 11.71
C ILE A 157 25.09 -8.09 11.04
N THR A 158 24.34 -6.98 11.03
CA THR A 158 24.86 -5.67 10.61
C THR A 158 25.37 -4.95 11.85
N THR A 159 26.69 -4.79 11.94
CA THR A 159 27.39 -4.12 13.03
C THR A 159 27.39 -2.60 12.86
N GLU A 160 27.69 -1.86 13.93
CA GLU A 160 27.69 -0.38 13.92
C GLU A 160 28.63 0.22 12.85
N ASP A 161 29.75 -0.43 12.58
CA ASP A 161 30.72 -0.04 11.53
C ASP A 161 30.28 -0.42 10.11
N GLN A 162 29.07 -0.98 9.95
CA GLN A 162 28.52 -1.47 8.68
C GLN A 162 27.09 -1.00 8.39
N TYR A 163 26.52 -0.14 9.25
CA TYR A 163 25.12 0.29 9.12
C TYR A 163 24.81 0.87 7.75
N ASN A 164 25.67 1.73 7.21
CA ASN A 164 25.37 2.43 5.98
C ASN A 164 25.66 1.59 4.74
N CYS A 165 26.78 0.86 4.72
CA CYS A 165 27.13 0.04 3.57
C CYS A 165 26.22 -1.19 3.43
N ASP A 166 25.79 -1.82 4.52
CA ASP A 166 24.82 -2.92 4.45
C ASP A 166 23.45 -2.44 3.96
N TRP A 167 23.05 -1.21 4.33
CA TRP A 167 21.84 -0.59 3.79
C TRP A 167 21.89 -0.45 2.27
N TRP A 168 22.98 0.12 1.74
CA TRP A 168 23.15 0.27 0.30
C TRP A 168 23.34 -1.05 -0.43
N LYS A 169 24.00 -2.03 0.20
CA LYS A 169 24.11 -3.40 -0.30
C LYS A 169 22.73 -4.01 -0.48
N LEU A 170 21.85 -3.91 0.51
CA LEU A 170 20.48 -4.43 0.41
C LEU A 170 19.66 -3.69 -0.66
N LYS A 171 19.74 -2.36 -0.71
CA LYS A 171 19.08 -1.56 -1.76
C LYS A 171 19.50 -1.99 -3.15
N TYR A 172 20.80 -2.19 -3.36
CA TYR A 172 21.29 -2.63 -4.65
C TYR A 172 20.90 -4.06 -4.98
N SER A 173 21.03 -5.00 -4.03
CA SER A 173 20.68 -6.40 -4.26
C SER A 173 19.19 -6.64 -4.55
N TYR A 174 18.29 -5.87 -3.92
CA TYR A 174 16.85 -6.08 -4.05
C TYR A 174 16.18 -5.11 -5.04
N GLN A 175 16.70 -3.90 -5.24
CA GLN A 175 16.09 -2.89 -6.11
C GLN A 175 16.92 -2.53 -7.34
N GLY A 176 18.22 -2.83 -7.35
CA GLY A 176 19.12 -2.40 -8.43
C GLY A 176 19.35 -0.89 -8.49
N ILE A 177 19.22 -0.20 -7.35
CA ILE A 177 19.46 1.25 -7.25
C ILE A 177 20.71 1.56 -6.43
N GLU A 178 21.31 2.71 -6.71
CA GLU A 178 22.52 3.18 -6.05
C GLU A 178 22.43 4.67 -5.70
N PRO A 179 23.21 5.16 -4.72
CA PRO A 179 23.30 6.57 -4.41
C PRO A 179 23.99 7.32 -5.56
N PRO A 180 23.61 8.58 -5.83
CA PRO A 180 24.20 9.38 -6.91
C PRO A 180 25.66 9.82 -6.63
N VAL A 181 26.13 9.63 -5.40
CA VAL A 181 27.49 9.95 -4.94
C VAL A 181 27.98 8.82 -4.06
N THR A 182 29.29 8.63 -3.99
CA THR A 182 29.90 7.66 -3.08
C THR A 182 29.48 7.93 -1.64
N ARG A 183 29.03 6.87 -0.96
CA ARG A 183 28.66 6.91 0.46
C ARG A 183 29.70 6.16 1.28
N THR A 184 29.78 6.49 2.56
CA THR A 184 30.74 5.92 3.50
C THR A 184 30.05 5.55 4.81
N GLU A 185 30.77 4.88 5.71
CA GLU A 185 30.29 4.66 7.09
C GLU A 185 30.35 5.90 8.00
N ASN A 186 30.82 7.05 7.48
CA ASN A 186 30.61 8.34 8.16
C ASN A 186 29.20 8.91 7.88
N ASP A 187 28.49 8.35 6.90
CA ASP A 187 27.09 8.67 6.60
C ASP A 187 26.15 7.70 7.35
N PHE A 188 24.88 8.09 7.51
CA PHE A 188 23.82 7.20 8.04
C PHE A 188 22.52 7.42 7.28
N ASP A 189 22.45 6.89 6.06
CA ASP A 189 21.33 7.04 5.14
C ASP A 189 20.03 6.34 5.57
N PRO A 190 20.04 5.21 6.33
CA PRO A 190 18.80 4.65 6.90
C PRO A 190 18.00 5.69 7.70
N GLY A 191 18.68 6.61 8.39
CA GLY A 191 18.05 7.67 9.17
C GLY A 191 17.26 8.70 8.36
N SER A 192 17.40 8.73 7.03
CA SER A 192 16.65 9.63 6.15
C SER A 192 15.19 9.22 5.92
N LYS A 193 14.81 8.00 6.31
CA LYS A 193 13.44 7.49 6.15
C LYS A 193 12.68 7.56 7.48
N TYR A 194 11.54 8.27 7.46
CA TYR A 194 10.67 8.51 8.62
C TYR A 194 10.44 7.27 9.49
N HIS A 195 10.09 6.13 8.89
CA HIS A 195 9.75 4.91 9.64
C HIS A 195 10.91 4.26 10.39
N ILE A 196 12.16 4.50 9.95
CA ILE A 196 13.35 4.05 10.69
C ILE A 196 13.51 4.89 11.95
N VAL A 197 13.52 6.22 11.82
CA VAL A 197 13.73 7.14 12.96
C VAL A 197 12.51 7.21 13.89
N GLY A 198 11.31 7.00 13.35
CA GLY A 198 10.05 6.92 14.10
C GLY A 198 9.79 5.55 14.72
N SER A 199 10.71 4.59 14.59
CA SER A 199 10.59 3.23 15.13
C SER A 199 9.27 2.52 14.74
N VAL A 200 8.79 2.74 13.51
CA VAL A 200 7.56 2.12 12.99
C VAL A 200 7.93 0.90 12.16
N PRO A 201 7.50 -0.34 12.49
CA PRO A 201 7.68 -1.52 11.66
C PRO A 201 7.23 -1.29 10.20
N TYR A 202 7.98 -1.79 9.22
CA TYR A 202 7.75 -1.47 7.80
C TYR A 202 7.24 -2.68 7.02
N ILE A 203 7.42 -3.89 7.58
CA ILE A 203 6.90 -5.15 7.05
C ILE A 203 5.38 -5.09 6.85
N ARG A 204 4.67 -4.26 7.63
CA ARG A 204 3.23 -3.98 7.45
C ARG A 204 2.88 -3.54 6.03
N TYR A 205 3.72 -2.73 5.40
CA TYR A 205 3.49 -2.27 4.02
C TYR A 205 3.76 -3.37 3.00
N PHE A 206 4.79 -4.20 3.21
CA PHE A 206 5.07 -5.35 2.35
C PHE A 206 3.92 -6.35 2.37
N VAL A 207 3.43 -6.70 3.57
CA VAL A 207 2.27 -7.58 3.74
C VAL A 207 1.04 -6.95 3.10
N SER A 208 0.80 -5.66 3.35
CA SER A 208 -0.32 -4.91 2.75
C SER A 208 -0.32 -5.00 1.23
N PHE A 209 0.83 -4.81 0.57
CA PHE A 209 0.96 -4.81 -0.89
C PHE A 209 0.75 -6.20 -1.51
N ILE A 210 0.69 -7.26 -0.70
CA ILE A 210 0.29 -8.60 -1.12
C ILE A 210 -1.19 -8.80 -0.83
N VAL A 211 -1.60 -8.68 0.44
CA VAL A 211 -2.97 -9.03 0.87
C VAL A 211 -4.04 -8.08 0.32
N GLN A 212 -3.69 -6.82 0.00
CA GLN A 212 -4.64 -5.88 -0.60
C GLN A 212 -5.20 -6.40 -1.94
N PHE A 213 -4.42 -7.18 -2.69
CA PHE A 213 -4.87 -7.80 -3.94
C PHE A 213 -5.70 -9.05 -3.70
N GLN A 214 -5.44 -9.82 -2.64
CA GLN A 214 -6.33 -10.92 -2.22
C GLN A 214 -7.71 -10.37 -1.81
N PHE A 215 -7.73 -9.30 -1.00
CA PHE A 215 -8.97 -8.61 -0.62
C PHE A 215 -9.67 -8.02 -1.84
N HIS A 216 -8.93 -7.33 -2.71
CA HIS A 216 -9.50 -6.73 -3.92
C HIS A 216 -10.14 -7.81 -4.80
N GLN A 217 -9.45 -8.91 -5.08
CA GLN A 217 -10.01 -10.02 -5.85
C GLN A 217 -11.30 -10.55 -5.21
N ALA A 218 -11.28 -10.88 -3.92
CA ALA A 218 -12.46 -11.41 -3.22
C ALA A 218 -13.65 -10.42 -3.24
N LEU A 219 -13.39 -9.12 -3.10
CA LEU A 219 -14.42 -8.08 -3.18
C LEU A 219 -14.95 -7.92 -4.60
N CYS A 220 -14.08 -8.00 -5.61
CA CYS A 220 -14.46 -7.94 -7.01
C CYS A 220 -15.32 -9.13 -7.44
N GLU A 221 -15.03 -10.34 -6.92
CA GLU A 221 -15.88 -11.52 -7.11
C GLU A 221 -17.28 -11.30 -6.52
N LYS A 222 -17.34 -10.83 -5.28
CA LYS A 222 -18.62 -10.52 -4.58
C LYS A 222 -19.38 -9.36 -5.23
N ALA A 223 -18.68 -8.45 -5.90
CA ALA A 223 -19.26 -7.38 -6.70
C ALA A 223 -19.70 -7.82 -8.11
N GLY A 224 -19.39 -9.06 -8.53
CA GLY A 224 -19.61 -9.53 -9.89
C GLY A 224 -18.75 -8.80 -10.93
N GLN A 225 -17.65 -8.20 -10.51
CA GLN A 225 -16.70 -7.42 -11.31
C GLN A 225 -15.43 -8.21 -11.66
N PHE A 226 -15.29 -9.44 -11.17
CA PHE A 226 -14.23 -10.37 -11.51
C PHE A 226 -14.81 -11.79 -11.59
N ASP A 227 -14.32 -12.61 -12.52
CA ASP A 227 -14.66 -14.03 -12.63
C ASP A 227 -13.37 -14.87 -12.58
N PRO A 228 -13.12 -15.62 -11.50
CA PRO A 228 -11.90 -16.42 -11.38
C PRO A 228 -11.83 -17.57 -12.40
N LYS A 229 -12.98 -17.99 -12.96
CA LYS A 229 -13.02 -19.03 -14.02
C LYS A 229 -12.71 -18.46 -15.39
N ASN A 230 -12.85 -17.15 -15.57
CA ASN A 230 -12.54 -16.46 -16.82
C ASN A 230 -11.94 -15.06 -16.56
N PRO A 231 -10.69 -14.99 -16.06
CA PRO A 231 -10.06 -13.74 -15.61
C PRO A 231 -9.91 -12.68 -16.70
N THR A 232 -9.93 -13.07 -17.98
CA THR A 232 -9.82 -12.15 -19.11
C THR A 232 -11.15 -11.49 -19.48
N SER A 233 -12.28 -12.08 -19.11
CA SER A 233 -13.60 -11.52 -19.40
C SER A 233 -13.93 -10.29 -18.54
N LYS A 234 -13.38 -10.27 -17.33
CA LYS A 234 -13.50 -9.18 -16.36
C LYS A 234 -12.15 -9.03 -15.67
N PRO A 235 -11.18 -8.35 -16.30
CA PRO A 235 -9.83 -8.24 -15.75
C PRO A 235 -9.84 -7.59 -14.37
N LEU A 236 -9.04 -8.12 -13.45
CA LEU A 236 -9.01 -7.65 -12.06
C LEU A 236 -8.64 -6.16 -11.97
N HIS A 237 -7.75 -5.68 -12.84
CA HIS A 237 -7.32 -4.28 -12.88
C HIS A 237 -8.39 -3.29 -13.37
N GLU A 238 -9.52 -3.77 -13.91
CA GLU A 238 -10.67 -2.94 -14.27
C GLU A 238 -11.77 -2.93 -13.20
N CYS A 239 -11.59 -3.67 -12.11
CA CYS A 239 -12.61 -3.83 -11.10
C CYS A 239 -12.86 -2.54 -10.31
N ASP A 240 -14.12 -2.10 -10.29
CA ASP A 240 -14.62 -1.04 -9.42
C ASP A 240 -15.74 -1.61 -8.54
N ILE A 241 -15.49 -1.71 -7.23
CA ILE A 241 -16.47 -2.23 -6.25
C ILE A 241 -17.49 -1.17 -5.82
N TYR A 242 -17.34 0.10 -6.23
CA TYR A 242 -18.25 1.20 -5.87
C TYR A 242 -19.73 0.82 -6.12
N GLN A 243 -20.59 1.10 -5.13
CA GLN A 243 -22.01 0.74 -5.08
C GLN A 243 -22.31 -0.77 -4.94
N SER A 244 -21.31 -1.62 -4.64
CA SER A 244 -21.55 -3.03 -4.32
C SER A 244 -21.77 -3.23 -2.83
N THR A 245 -23.03 -3.27 -2.40
CA THR A 245 -23.38 -3.60 -1.01
C THR A 245 -22.98 -5.03 -0.64
N ASN A 246 -22.94 -5.96 -1.59
CA ASN A 246 -22.50 -7.33 -1.35
C ASN A 246 -21.01 -7.40 -0.98
N ALA A 247 -20.16 -6.71 -1.74
CA ALA A 247 -18.74 -6.62 -1.42
C ALA A 247 -18.53 -5.89 -0.09
N GLY A 248 -19.21 -4.77 0.10
CA GLY A 248 -19.10 -3.99 1.33
C GLY A 248 -19.58 -4.70 2.59
N ASN A 249 -20.68 -5.47 2.52
CA ASN A 249 -21.14 -6.30 3.63
C ASN A 249 -20.10 -7.36 4.00
N ALA A 250 -19.51 -8.05 3.02
CA ALA A 250 -18.45 -9.02 3.29
C ALA A 250 -17.19 -8.36 3.89
N PHE A 251 -16.83 -7.17 3.40
CA PHE A 251 -15.72 -6.40 3.96
C PHE A 251 -16.01 -6.04 5.41
N LYS A 252 -17.21 -5.51 5.69
CA LYS A 252 -17.68 -5.13 7.02
C LYS A 252 -17.55 -6.26 8.04
N GLU A 253 -17.95 -7.48 7.66
CA GLU A 253 -17.88 -8.64 8.56
C GLU A 253 -16.43 -8.99 8.95
N MET A 254 -15.47 -8.89 8.01
CA MET A 254 -14.05 -9.03 8.33
C MET A 254 -13.57 -7.91 9.27
N LEU A 255 -13.91 -6.65 8.96
CA LEU A 255 -13.44 -5.49 9.71
C LEU A 255 -13.95 -5.48 11.17
N LYS A 256 -15.17 -5.96 11.42
CA LYS A 256 -15.73 -6.04 12.77
C LYS A 256 -14.94 -6.93 13.73
N LEU A 257 -14.13 -7.86 13.21
CA LEU A 257 -13.34 -8.75 14.05
C LEU A 257 -12.25 -8.01 14.83
N GLY A 258 -11.74 -6.88 14.32
CA GLY A 258 -10.54 -6.25 14.91
C GLY A 258 -9.40 -7.26 15.03
N SER A 259 -8.80 -7.37 16.22
CA SER A 259 -7.85 -8.44 16.57
C SER A 259 -8.44 -9.53 17.48
N SER A 260 -9.77 -9.65 17.57
CA SER A 260 -10.43 -10.68 18.41
C SER A 260 -10.22 -12.12 17.92
N LYS A 261 -9.72 -12.28 16.69
CA LYS A 261 -9.40 -13.56 16.07
C LYS A 261 -8.01 -13.51 15.45
N PRO A 262 -7.32 -14.66 15.34
CA PRO A 262 -6.12 -14.75 14.52
C PRO A 262 -6.37 -14.26 13.09
N TRP A 263 -5.38 -13.60 12.50
CA TRP A 263 -5.52 -12.95 11.18
C TRP A 263 -5.97 -13.88 10.05
N PHE A 264 -5.61 -15.16 10.11
CA PHE A 264 -5.99 -16.14 9.09
C PHE A 264 -7.49 -16.45 9.11
N ASP A 265 -8.19 -16.29 10.25
CA ASP A 265 -9.64 -16.45 10.34
C ASP A 265 -10.34 -15.21 9.73
N ALA A 266 -9.74 -14.03 9.90
CA ALA A 266 -10.22 -12.80 9.25
C ALA A 266 -10.01 -12.86 7.72
N MET A 267 -8.85 -13.36 7.26
CA MET A 267 -8.60 -13.62 5.84
C MET A 267 -9.67 -14.55 5.26
N GLU A 268 -9.90 -15.69 5.90
CA GLU A 268 -10.83 -16.71 5.41
C GLU A 268 -12.26 -16.18 5.32
N LEU A 269 -12.68 -15.35 6.27
CA LEU A 269 -14.01 -14.76 6.28
C LEU A 269 -14.29 -13.93 5.01
N LEU A 270 -13.28 -13.21 4.50
CA LEU A 270 -13.44 -12.40 3.30
C LEU A 270 -13.15 -13.21 2.02
N THR A 271 -12.00 -13.89 1.99
CA THR A 271 -11.41 -14.46 0.76
C THR A 271 -11.63 -15.96 0.62
N GLY A 272 -12.01 -16.66 1.69
CA GLY A 272 -12.05 -18.12 1.75
C GLY A 272 -10.65 -18.77 1.85
N GLN A 273 -9.59 -17.98 2.01
CA GLN A 273 -8.20 -18.45 2.12
C GLN A 273 -7.65 -18.18 3.51
N ARG A 274 -6.71 -19.00 3.98
CA ARG A 274 -6.06 -18.84 5.31
C ARG A 274 -4.60 -18.39 5.21
N GLU A 275 -4.07 -18.27 3.99
CA GLU A 275 -2.67 -17.96 3.71
C GLU A 275 -2.54 -16.65 2.93
N MET A 276 -1.40 -16.00 3.08
CA MET A 276 -1.03 -14.87 2.24
C MET A 276 -0.56 -15.39 0.89
N ASP A 277 -1.14 -14.87 -0.19
CA ASP A 277 -0.93 -15.35 -1.56
C ASP A 277 -0.65 -14.17 -2.50
N ALA A 278 0.46 -14.26 -3.24
CA ALA A 278 0.83 -13.29 -4.28
C ALA A 278 0.10 -13.54 -5.61
N GLY A 279 -0.63 -14.65 -5.77
CA GLY A 279 -1.38 -14.99 -6.97
C GLY A 279 -2.28 -13.85 -7.50
N PRO A 280 -3.15 -13.24 -6.67
CA PRO A 280 -3.99 -12.12 -7.10
C PRO A 280 -3.22 -10.89 -7.56
N LEU A 281 -2.09 -10.57 -6.91
CA LEU A 281 -1.18 -9.50 -7.33
C LEU A 281 -0.60 -9.81 -8.72
N LEU A 282 -0.07 -11.03 -8.92
CA LEU A 282 0.50 -11.43 -10.21
C LEU A 282 -0.55 -11.44 -11.32
N ASN A 283 -1.77 -11.91 -11.03
CA ASN A 283 -2.89 -11.88 -11.96
C ASN A 283 -3.26 -10.44 -12.36
N TYR A 284 -3.30 -9.51 -11.41
CA TYR A 284 -3.56 -8.09 -11.67
C TYR A 284 -2.59 -7.51 -12.71
N PHE A 285 -1.30 -7.84 -12.61
CA PHE A 285 -0.23 -7.31 -13.45
C PHE A 285 0.15 -8.21 -14.63
N SER A 286 -0.50 -9.35 -14.84
CA SER A 286 -0.17 -10.28 -15.93
C SER A 286 -0.12 -9.61 -17.31
N PRO A 287 -1.10 -8.74 -17.70
CA PRO A 287 -1.05 -8.07 -19.00
C PRO A 287 0.17 -7.16 -19.16
N LEU A 288 0.56 -6.46 -18.09
CA LEU A 288 1.74 -5.61 -18.09
C LEU A 288 3.03 -6.45 -18.17
N TYR A 289 3.08 -7.55 -17.43
CA TYR A 289 4.24 -8.43 -17.43
C TYR A 289 4.50 -9.01 -18.83
N GLU A 290 3.46 -9.52 -19.50
CA GLU A 290 3.56 -10.00 -20.87
C GLU A 290 4.00 -8.90 -21.85
N TRP A 291 3.43 -7.70 -21.71
CA TRP A 291 3.83 -6.55 -22.53
C TRP A 291 5.31 -6.18 -22.32
N LEU A 292 5.77 -6.08 -21.07
CA LEU A 292 7.17 -5.77 -20.74
C LEU A 292 8.13 -6.82 -21.28
N GLN A 293 7.80 -8.10 -21.19
CA GLN A 293 8.63 -9.16 -21.75
C GLN A 293 8.80 -9.04 -23.26
N ASN A 294 7.72 -8.71 -23.98
CA ASN A 294 7.77 -8.53 -25.43
C ASN A 294 8.50 -7.25 -25.81
N GLU A 295 8.23 -6.16 -25.09
CA GLU A 295 8.80 -4.85 -25.38
C GLU A 295 10.30 -4.81 -25.09
N ASN A 296 10.76 -5.39 -23.97
CA ASN A 296 12.18 -5.51 -23.64
C ASN A 296 12.94 -6.35 -24.69
N LYS A 297 12.31 -7.44 -25.19
CA LYS A 297 12.90 -8.23 -26.29
C LYS A 297 12.96 -7.44 -27.60
N ARG A 298 11.92 -6.65 -27.91
CA ARG A 298 11.83 -5.84 -29.13
C ARG A 298 12.87 -4.72 -29.15
N THR A 299 13.15 -4.12 -28.01
CA THR A 299 14.07 -2.98 -27.83
C THR A 299 15.49 -3.41 -27.47
N GLY A 300 15.69 -4.65 -27.03
CA GLY A 300 16.99 -5.18 -26.66
C GLY A 300 17.46 -4.74 -25.27
N GLU A 301 16.54 -4.46 -24.36
CA GLU A 301 16.87 -4.00 -22.99
C GLU A 301 17.64 -5.08 -22.22
N HIS A 302 18.64 -4.63 -21.46
CA HIS A 302 19.38 -5.49 -20.55
C HIS A 302 18.58 -5.76 -19.28
N LEU A 303 18.30 -7.03 -18.97
CA LEU A 303 17.57 -7.43 -17.78
C LEU A 303 18.53 -7.78 -16.63
N GLY A 304 18.30 -7.16 -15.48
CA GLY A 304 19.14 -7.28 -14.30
C GLY A 304 20.26 -6.23 -14.26
N TRP A 305 21.09 -6.32 -13.23
CA TRP A 305 22.20 -5.40 -12.97
C TRP A 305 23.40 -6.17 -12.42
N GLU A 306 24.58 -5.55 -12.44
CA GLU A 306 25.81 -6.16 -11.94
C GLU A 306 25.66 -6.53 -10.46
N THR A 307 26.19 -7.66 -9.99
CA THR A 307 25.96 -8.09 -8.59
C THR A 307 27.04 -7.63 -7.60
N ASN A 308 28.19 -7.17 -8.09
CA ASN A 308 29.40 -6.92 -7.28
C ASN A 308 29.89 -5.46 -7.30
N LYS A 309 29.00 -4.49 -7.57
CA LYS A 309 29.36 -3.07 -7.60
C LYS A 309 29.67 -2.55 -6.20
N LYS A 310 30.81 -1.88 -6.04
CA LYS A 310 31.21 -1.24 -4.77
C LYS A 310 30.50 0.10 -4.63
N ILE A 311 29.40 0.11 -3.88
CA ILE A 311 28.49 1.27 -3.77
C ILE A 311 28.77 2.14 -2.55
N CYS A 312 29.32 1.54 -1.51
CA CYS A 312 29.65 2.20 -0.26
C CYS A 312 31.05 1.76 0.20
N LEU A 313 31.82 2.71 0.71
CA LEU A 313 33.18 2.49 1.22
C LEU A 313 33.15 2.26 2.72
N LYS A 314 33.75 1.15 3.16
CA LYS A 314 33.92 0.89 4.59
C LYS A 314 34.90 1.89 5.21
N LYS A 315 34.84 2.05 6.53
CA LYS A 315 35.72 2.95 7.27
C LYS A 315 37.20 2.63 6.97
N GLY A 316 37.93 3.60 6.41
CA GLY A 316 39.34 3.47 6.03
C GLY A 316 39.59 3.04 4.58
N GLU A 317 38.56 2.77 3.78
CA GLU A 317 38.70 2.54 2.34
C GLU A 317 38.62 3.88 1.59
N THR A 318 39.60 4.14 0.72
CA THR A 318 39.54 5.24 -0.26
C THR A 318 39.05 4.71 -1.60
N SER A 319 38.23 5.48 -2.31
CA SER A 319 37.94 5.22 -3.73
C SER A 319 39.27 5.19 -4.49
N GLN A 320 39.57 4.10 -5.21
CA GLN A 320 40.69 4.13 -6.14
C GLN A 320 40.42 5.21 -7.21
N PRO A 321 41.45 5.98 -7.60
CA PRO A 321 41.31 7.11 -8.53
C PRO A 321 40.78 6.71 -9.91
#